data_AF-A0A060CQ43-F1
#
_entry.id   AF-A0A060CQ43-F1
#
_cell.length_a   1.000
_cell.length_b   1.000
_cell.length_c   1.000
_cell.angle_alpha   90.00
_cell.angle_beta   90.00
_cell.angle_gamma   90.00
#
_symmetry.space_group_name_H-M   'P 1'
#
loop_
_entity.id
_entity.type
_entity.pdbx_description
1 polymer ?
#
loop_
_entity_poly.entity_id
_entity_poly.type
_entity_poly.pdbx_seq_one_letter_code
_entity_poly.pdbx_strand_id
1 'polypeptide(L)'
;PPSELAATPSNAHFAGGLVAELLHALGSGLLNVGGHATTELGLGRSMARVERHGLAEVYLDYLEHATEAVGSAGAVAEMWADLFVARPDSSTAFPSTSCPTCVVRSPP
;
A
#
# COMPACT_ATOMS: atom_id res chain seq x y z
N PRO A 1 -2.42 15.27 15.76
CA PRO A 1 -2.41 15.70 14.33
C PRO A 1 -2.43 14.43 13.48
N PRO A 2 -3.00 14.45 12.26
CA PRO A 2 -2.94 13.28 11.38
C PRO A 2 -1.48 12.94 11.05
N SER A 3 -1.16 11.66 11.06
CA SER A 3 0.16 11.12 10.72
C SER A 3 0.17 10.36 9.40
N GLU A 4 -1.01 10.01 8.88
CA GLU A 4 -1.19 9.30 7.61
C GLU A 4 -1.77 10.23 6.52
N LEU A 5 -1.36 9.99 5.27
CA LEU A 5 -2.01 10.62 4.12
C LEU A 5 -3.42 10.05 3.96
N ALA A 6 -4.38 10.91 3.61
CA ALA A 6 -5.72 10.44 3.28
C ALA A 6 -5.67 9.48 2.08
N ALA A 7 -6.32 8.31 2.19
CA ALA A 7 -6.40 7.27 1.17
C ALA A 7 -7.22 7.73 -0.06
N THR A 8 -6.62 8.60 -0.86
CA THR A 8 -7.16 9.15 -2.10
C THR A 8 -6.22 8.80 -3.26
N PRO A 9 -6.74 8.65 -4.50
CA PRO A 9 -5.90 8.37 -5.66
C PRO A 9 -4.75 9.37 -5.84
N SER A 10 -5.01 10.66 -5.64
CA SER A 10 -3.97 11.70 -5.76
C SER A 10 -2.84 11.53 -4.75
N ASN A 11 -3.14 11.17 -3.50
CA ASN A 11 -2.10 10.92 -2.50
C ASN A 11 -1.35 9.61 -2.77
N ALA A 12 -2.04 8.59 -3.29
CA ALA A 12 -1.44 7.34 -3.69
C ALA A 12 -0.42 7.54 -4.83
N HIS A 13 -0.81 8.26 -5.90
CA HIS A 13 0.11 8.61 -6.99
C HIS A 13 1.28 9.47 -6.51
N PHE A 14 1.03 10.43 -5.61
CA PHE A 14 2.10 11.23 -5.03
C PHE A 14 3.12 10.37 -4.28
N ALA A 15 2.66 9.49 -3.38
CA ALA A 15 3.53 8.60 -2.63
C ALA A 15 4.27 7.61 -3.54
N GLY A 16 3.55 6.98 -4.47
CA GLY A 16 4.12 6.04 -5.45
C GLY A 16 5.15 6.69 -6.36
N GLY A 17 4.93 7.93 -6.79
CA GLY A 17 5.87 8.70 -7.60
C GLY A 17 7.19 8.98 -6.87
N LEU A 18 7.11 9.44 -5.61
CA LEU A 18 8.31 9.66 -4.78
C LEU A 18 9.13 8.38 -4.62
N VAL A 19 8.46 7.25 -4.44
CA VAL A 19 9.11 5.95 -4.29
C VAL A 19 9.72 5.52 -5.64
N ALA A 20 9.01 5.69 -6.75
CA ALA A 20 9.50 5.34 -8.09
C ALA A 20 10.75 6.15 -8.53
N GLU A 21 10.94 7.39 -8.05
CA GLU A 21 12.17 8.14 -8.29
C GLU A 21 13.41 7.40 -7.75
N LEU A 22 13.27 6.62 -6.67
CA LEU A 22 14.35 5.83 -6.09
C LEU A 22 14.79 4.67 -6.99
N LEU A 23 13.91 4.13 -7.84
CA LEU A 23 14.25 3.04 -8.76
C LEU A 23 15.41 3.42 -9.70
N HIS A 24 15.38 4.65 -10.21
CA HIS A 24 16.42 5.17 -11.10
C HIS A 24 17.78 5.29 -10.38
N ALA A 25 17.77 5.59 -9.09
CA ALA A 25 18.99 5.73 -8.29
C ALA A 25 19.55 4.39 -7.83
N LEU A 26 18.69 3.41 -7.56
CA LEU A 26 19.05 2.13 -6.93
C LEU A 26 19.33 1.00 -7.93
N GLY A 27 18.79 1.07 -9.15
CA GLY A 27 18.93 0.02 -10.15
C GLY A 27 18.30 -1.34 -9.76
N SER A 28 17.44 -1.35 -8.73
CA SER A 28 16.71 -2.53 -8.28
C SER A 28 15.42 -2.70 -9.07
N GLY A 29 15.09 -3.96 -9.43
CA GLY A 29 13.78 -4.31 -9.99
C GLY A 29 12.70 -4.56 -8.92
N LEU A 30 13.04 -4.40 -7.64
CA LEU A 30 12.17 -4.59 -6.49
C LEU A 30 12.21 -3.34 -5.60
N LEU A 31 11.05 -2.88 -5.17
CA LEU A 31 10.95 -1.74 -4.26
C LEU A 31 9.76 -1.84 -3.33
N ASN A 32 9.99 -1.65 -2.04
CA ASN A 32 8.95 -1.69 -1.03
C ASN A 32 8.27 -0.31 -0.86
N VAL A 33 6.95 -0.25 -1.07
CA VAL A 33 6.14 0.97 -1.00
C VAL A 33 5.53 1.24 0.39
N GLY A 34 5.84 0.41 1.39
CA GLY A 34 5.34 0.57 2.75
C GLY A 34 4.03 -0.16 2.99
N GLY A 35 2.99 0.54 3.47
CA GLY A 35 1.69 -0.06 3.81
C GLY A 35 1.58 -0.63 5.23
N HIS A 36 2.61 -0.49 6.06
CA HIS A 36 2.57 -0.91 7.46
C HIS A 36 1.68 0.01 8.31
N ALA A 37 1.07 -0.56 9.35
CA ALA A 37 0.46 0.16 10.46
C ALA A 37 -0.60 1.21 10.08
N THR A 38 -1.38 0.97 9.03
CA THR A 38 -2.49 1.85 8.63
C THR A 38 -3.61 1.82 9.69
N THR A 39 -3.55 2.75 10.64
CA THR A 39 -4.46 2.83 11.81
C THR A 39 -5.46 3.98 11.67
N GLU A 40 -5.16 4.99 10.86
CA GLU A 40 -6.06 6.13 10.61
C GLU A 40 -7.05 5.85 9.46
N LEU A 41 -6.89 4.75 8.71
CA LEU A 41 -7.85 4.33 7.68
C LEU A 41 -9.20 3.92 8.29
N GLY A 42 -10.27 4.52 7.78
CA GLY A 42 -11.60 4.46 8.38
C GLY A 42 -11.90 5.62 9.33
N LEU A 43 -10.92 6.48 9.63
CA LEU A 43 -11.09 7.70 10.40
C LEU A 43 -11.02 8.94 9.48
N GLY A 44 -11.45 10.08 10.02
CA GLY A 44 -11.32 11.39 9.37
C GLY A 44 -11.87 11.40 7.94
N ARG A 45 -11.03 11.79 6.98
CA ARG A 45 -11.42 11.94 5.55
C ARG A 45 -11.84 10.63 4.89
N SER A 46 -11.35 9.48 5.37
CA SER A 46 -11.63 8.18 4.76
C SER A 46 -12.89 7.51 5.32
N MET A 47 -13.41 7.97 6.46
CA MET A 47 -14.53 7.37 7.20
C MET A 47 -15.74 7.10 6.30
N ALA A 48 -16.25 8.14 5.62
CA ALA A 48 -17.43 8.00 4.77
C ALA A 48 -17.23 7.04 3.58
N ARG A 49 -16.00 6.89 3.08
CA ARG A 49 -15.67 5.95 1.99
C ARG A 49 -15.60 4.53 2.53
N VAL A 50 -14.98 4.34 3.69
CA VAL A 50 -14.89 3.03 4.37
C VAL A 50 -16.27 2.55 4.82
N GLU A 51 -17.17 3.43 5.29
CA GLU A 51 -18.55 3.06 5.60
C GLU A 51 -19.33 2.55 4.39
N ARG A 52 -19.05 3.09 3.18
CA ARG A 52 -19.73 2.70 1.95
C ARG A 52 -19.16 1.44 1.27
N HIS A 53 -17.84 1.32 1.27
CA HIS A 53 -17.10 0.33 0.46
C HIS A 53 -16.40 -0.73 1.31
N GLY A 54 -16.30 -0.51 2.61
CA GLY A 54 -15.49 -1.34 3.50
C GLY A 54 -14.00 -0.97 3.46
N LEU A 55 -13.31 -1.28 4.55
CA LEU A 55 -11.91 -0.91 4.74
C LEU A 55 -10.98 -1.57 3.71
N ALA A 56 -11.23 -2.85 3.40
CA ALA A 56 -10.39 -3.62 2.49
C ALA A 56 -10.43 -3.06 1.07
N GLU A 57 -11.62 -2.74 0.54
CA GLU A 57 -11.79 -2.16 -0.80
C GLU A 57 -11.07 -0.81 -0.91
N VAL A 58 -11.23 0.06 0.09
CA VAL A 58 -10.56 1.37 0.11
C VAL A 58 -9.04 1.24 0.20
N TYR A 59 -8.54 0.24 0.94
CA TYR A 59 -7.10 -0.01 1.01
C TYR A 59 -6.56 -0.56 -0.31
N LEU A 60 -7.24 -1.53 -0.93
CA LEU A 60 -6.81 -2.12 -2.20
C LEU A 60 -6.81 -1.11 -3.34
N ASP A 61 -7.83 -0.23 -3.41
CA ASP A 61 -7.87 0.89 -4.35
C ASP A 61 -6.67 1.84 -4.16
N TYR A 62 -6.32 2.16 -2.91
CA TYR A 62 -5.13 2.96 -2.64
C TYR A 62 -3.85 2.27 -3.12
N LEU A 63 -3.72 0.96 -2.89
CA LEU A 63 -2.55 0.19 -3.30
C LEU A 63 -2.41 0.09 -4.82
N GLU A 64 -3.52 -0.07 -5.54
CA GLU A 64 -3.54 -0.08 -7.01
C GLU A 64 -2.92 1.21 -7.55
N HIS A 65 -3.38 2.36 -7.06
CA HIS A 65 -2.82 3.66 -7.47
C HIS A 65 -1.38 3.90 -6.99
N ALA A 66 -1.02 3.44 -5.80
CA ALA A 66 0.31 3.63 -5.23
C ALA A 66 1.39 2.80 -5.94
N THR A 67 1.02 1.66 -6.51
CA THR A 67 1.95 0.73 -7.18
C THR A 67 2.06 0.96 -8.69
N GLU A 68 1.15 1.74 -9.29
CA GLU A 68 1.13 2.01 -10.74
C GLU A 68 2.45 2.60 -11.26
N ALA A 69 3.03 3.57 -10.55
CA ALA A 69 4.28 4.22 -10.97
C ALA A 69 5.47 3.24 -10.96
N VAL A 70 5.54 2.35 -9.97
CA VAL A 70 6.58 1.31 -9.85
C VAL A 70 6.42 0.28 -10.98
N GLY A 71 5.19 -0.19 -11.22
CA GLY A 71 4.89 -1.13 -12.31
C GLY A 71 5.17 -0.54 -13.70
N SER A 72 4.82 0.73 -13.91
CA SER A 72 5.10 1.45 -15.17
C SER A 72 6.60 1.62 -15.44
N ALA A 73 7.42 1.64 -14.39
CA ALA A 73 8.88 1.64 -14.50
C ALA A 73 9.49 0.24 -14.72
N GLY A 74 8.67 -0.81 -14.84
CA GLY A 74 9.13 -2.18 -15.04
C GLY A 74 9.66 -2.87 -13.78
N ALA A 75 9.36 -2.32 -12.60
CA ALA A 75 9.73 -2.90 -11.31
C ALA A 75 8.52 -3.52 -10.60
N VAL A 76 8.79 -4.38 -9.62
CA VAL A 76 7.79 -5.00 -8.76
C VAL A 76 7.67 -4.22 -7.46
N ALA A 77 6.44 -3.86 -7.09
CA ALA A 77 6.16 -3.22 -5.81
C ALA A 77 5.97 -4.26 -4.70
N GLU A 78 6.76 -4.18 -3.65
CA GLU A 78 6.57 -4.92 -2.41
C GLU A 78 5.83 -4.06 -1.38
N MET A 79 5.08 -4.68 -0.46
CA MET A 79 4.47 -3.95 0.65
C MET A 79 4.34 -4.82 1.88
N TRP A 80 4.23 -4.19 3.04
CA TRP A 80 4.08 -4.90 4.30
C TRP A 80 2.72 -5.57 4.42
N ALA A 81 2.72 -6.81 4.91
CA ALA A 81 1.52 -7.64 4.98
C ALA A 81 0.71 -7.50 6.28
N ASP A 82 0.99 -6.50 7.14
CA ASP A 82 0.41 -6.42 8.49
C ASP A 82 -1.12 -6.41 8.50
N LEU A 83 -1.74 -5.68 7.56
CA LEU A 83 -3.20 -5.64 7.41
C LEU A 83 -3.79 -7.00 7.00
N PHE A 84 -3.03 -7.83 6.27
CA PHE A 84 -3.46 -9.17 5.87
C PHE A 84 -3.31 -10.18 7.01
N VAL A 85 -2.25 -10.07 7.80
CA VAL A 85 -2.08 -10.88 9.01
C VAL A 85 -3.22 -10.60 10.00
N ALA A 86 -3.65 -9.35 10.11
CA ALA A 86 -4.82 -8.99 10.93
C ALA A 86 -6.15 -9.46 10.33
N ARG A 87 -6.24 -9.64 9.00
CA ARG A 87 -7.49 -9.91 8.25
C ARG A 87 -7.27 -10.94 7.11
N PRO A 88 -7.11 -12.25 7.43
CA PRO A 88 -6.70 -13.28 6.47
C PRO A 88 -7.63 -13.45 5.27
N ASP A 89 -8.93 -13.18 5.46
CA ASP A 89 -10.00 -13.34 4.46
C ASP A 89 -9.86 -12.40 3.25
N SER A 90 -8.99 -11.38 3.34
CA SER A 90 -8.78 -10.37 2.28
C SER A 90 -7.68 -10.75 1.26
N SER A 91 -7.09 -11.94 1.38
CA SER A 91 -5.90 -12.37 0.62
C SER A 91 -6.15 -12.63 -0.88
N THR A 92 -7.39 -12.77 -1.34
CA THR A 92 -7.72 -13.16 -2.73
C THR A 92 -7.90 -12.01 -3.71
N ALA A 93 -7.87 -10.75 -3.26
CA ALA A 93 -8.23 -9.57 -4.06
C ALA A 93 -7.04 -8.68 -4.48
N PHE A 94 -5.82 -9.19 -4.49
CA PHE A 94 -4.62 -8.37 -4.61
C PHE A 94 -4.20 -8.09 -6.07
N PRO A 95 -3.64 -6.90 -6.38
CA PRO A 95 -3.12 -6.61 -7.72
C PRO A 95 -1.96 -7.55 -8.08
N SER A 96 -1.95 -8.05 -9.31
CA SER A 96 -0.90 -8.94 -9.83
C SER A 96 0.49 -8.31 -9.91
N THR A 97 0.58 -6.98 -9.81
CA THR A 97 1.80 -6.17 -9.86
C THR A 97 2.45 -5.97 -8.49
N SER A 98 1.90 -6.57 -7.45
CA SER A 98 2.36 -6.37 -6.07
C SER A 98 2.53 -7.68 -5.31
N CYS A 99 3.53 -7.71 -4.43
CA CYS A 99 3.81 -8.84 -3.56
C CYS A 99 3.69 -8.42 -2.09
N PRO A 100 2.79 -9.01 -1.28
CA PRO A 100 2.77 -8.77 0.15
C PRO A 100 3.97 -9.48 0.82
N THR A 101 4.78 -8.70 1.52
CA THR A 101 6.00 -9.15 2.21
C THR A 101 5.74 -9.27 3.71
N CYS A 102 5.90 -10.48 4.24
CA CYS A 102 5.96 -10.74 5.68
C CYS A 102 7.43 -10.78 6.12
N VAL A 103 7.84 -9.94 7.08
CA VAL A 103 9.11 -10.17 7.79
C VAL A 103 8.85 -11.03 9.01
N VAL A 104 9.33 -12.27 8.95
CA VAL A 104 9.40 -13.15 10.12
C VAL A 104 10.51 -12.63 11.02
N ARG A 105 10.15 -12.02 12.15
CA ARG A 105 11.11 -11.71 13.21
C ARG A 105 11.26 -12.95 14.10
N SER A 106 12.46 -13.48 14.21
CA SER A 106 12.78 -14.44 15.28
C SER A 106 12.51 -13.76 16.63
N PRO A 107 11.91 -14.43 17.62
CA PRO A 107 11.77 -13.87 18.96
C PRO A 107 13.14 -13.55 19.57
N PRO A 108 13.24 -12.53 20.45
CA PRO A 108 14.49 -12.12 21.09
C PRO A 108 15.10 -13.22 21.96
#